data_AF-A0A645HDW0-F1
#
_entry.id   AF-A0A645HDW0-F1
#
_cell.length_a   1.000
_cell.length_b   1.000
_cell.length_c   1.000
_cell.angle_alpha   90.00
_cell.angle_beta   90.00
_cell.angle_gamma   90.00
#
_symmetry.space_group_name_H-M   'P 1'
#
loop_
_entity.id
_entity.type
_entity.pdbx_description
1 polymer ?
#
loop_
_entity_poly.entity_id
_entity_poly.type
_entity_poly.pdbx_seq_one_letter_code
_entity_poly.pdbx_strand_id
1 'polypeptide(L)' 'MPELKAEGKNPFILTSKEPNGQLLDFMMGETRFASLTRIFPETAKVLFAEAQEFCAKRYANYKKLAEQ' A
#
# COMPACT_ATOMS: atom_id res chain seq x y z
N MET A 1 -13.24 2.15 -14.65
CA MET A 1 -14.39 2.52 -15.46
C MET A 1 -14.60 1.48 -16.55
N PRO A 2 -15.52 0.52 -16.32
CA PRO A 2 -15.87 -0.51 -17.30
C PRO A 2 -16.18 0.05 -18.71
N GLU A 3 -16.75 1.24 -18.79
CA GLU A 3 -17.05 1.98 -20.01
C GLU A 3 -15.81 2.28 -20.86
N LEU A 4 -14.65 2.59 -20.25
CA LEU A 4 -13.40 2.82 -20.97
C LEU A 4 -12.94 1.57 -21.74
N LYS A 5 -13.26 0.38 -21.22
CA LYS A 5 -12.94 -0.88 -21.90
C LYS A 5 -13.72 -1.03 -23.20
N ALA A 6 -14.96 -0.54 -23.26
CA ALA A 6 -15.77 -0.53 -24.49
C ALA A 6 -15.21 0.46 -25.53
N GLU A 7 -14.52 1.51 -25.08
CA GLU A 7 -13.80 2.47 -25.92
C GLU A 7 -12.38 2.02 -26.32
N GLY A 8 -11.95 0.82 -25.93
CA GLY A 8 -10.59 0.31 -26.18
C GLY A 8 -9.51 0.98 -25.32
N LYS A 9 -9.88 1.71 -24.27
CA LYS A 9 -8.97 2.37 -23.32
C LYS A 9 -8.82 1.54 -22.05
N ASN A 10 -7.75 1.81 -21.29
CA ASN A 10 -7.54 1.17 -20.00
C ASN A 10 -8.65 1.56 -18.99
N PRO A 11 -9.40 0.60 -18.44
CA PRO A 11 -10.45 0.88 -17.47
C PRO A 11 -9.92 1.15 -16.05
N PHE A 12 -8.66 0.86 -15.75
CA PHE A 12 -8.06 1.09 -14.46
C PHE A 12 -7.34 2.45 -14.44
N ILE A 13 -7.74 3.32 -13.51
CA ILE A 13 -7.13 4.64 -13.32
C ILE A 13 -6.58 4.71 -11.91
N LEU A 14 -5.27 4.89 -11.78
CA LEU A 14 -4.62 5.15 -10.50
C LEU A 14 -4.65 6.65 -10.18
N THR A 15 -5.53 7.05 -9.27
CA THR A 15 -5.68 8.47 -8.87
C THR A 15 -4.80 8.88 -7.70
N SER A 16 -4.27 7.92 -6.95
CA SER A 16 -3.36 8.18 -5.84
C SER A 16 -1.96 8.51 -6.33
N LYS A 17 -1.29 9.46 -5.66
CA LYS A 17 0.11 9.79 -5.88
C LYS A 17 1.05 8.65 -5.44
N GLU A 18 2.33 8.79 -5.78
CA GLU A 18 3.38 7.89 -5.30
C GLU A 18 3.46 7.90 -3.75
N PRO A 19 3.72 6.73 -3.11
CA PRO A 19 3.94 6.66 -1.67
C PRO A 19 5.16 7.51 -1.25
N ASN A 20 5.05 8.20 -0.11
CA ASN A 20 6.12 9.07 0.40
C ASN A 20 7.17 8.33 1.27
N GLY A 21 7.07 7.00 1.40
CA GLY A 21 7.96 6.19 2.23
C GLY A 21 7.69 6.23 3.74
N GLN A 22 6.69 6.97 4.21
CA GLN A 22 6.41 7.18 5.64
C GLN A 22 5.37 6.19 6.20
N LEU A 23 5.33 4.96 5.69
CA LEU A 23 4.33 3.98 6.12
C LEU A 23 4.50 3.60 7.60
N LEU A 24 5.74 3.40 8.06
CA LEU A 24 6.00 3.07 9.46
C LEU A 24 5.58 4.21 10.39
N ASP A 25 5.86 5.46 10.01
CA ASP A 25 5.45 6.64 10.79
C ASP A 25 3.92 6.73 10.87
N PHE A 26 3.23 6.49 9.75
CA PHE A 26 1.77 6.38 9.72
C PHE A 26 1.26 5.27 10.65
N MET A 27 1.89 4.09 10.63
CA MET A 27 1.51 2.98 11.51
C MET A 27 1.73 3.34 12.98
N MET A 28 2.85 3.96 13.34
CA MET A 28 3.14 4.31 14.74
C MET A 28 2.25 5.45 15.28
N GLY A 29 1.63 6.24 14.39
CA GLY A 29 0.60 7.22 14.77
C GLY A 29 -0.74 6.61 15.20
N GLU A 30 -0.95 5.32 14.98
CA GLU A 30 -2.22 4.63 15.25
C GLU A 30 -2.09 3.66 16.44
N THR A 31 -3.00 3.80 17.42
CA THR A 31 -2.99 2.98 18.66
C THR A 31 -3.00 1.48 18.40
N ARG A 32 -3.65 1.03 17.31
CA ARG A 32 -3.74 -0.39 16.92
C ARG A 32 -2.37 -1.02 16.62
N PHE A 33 -1.43 -0.27 16.05
CA PHE A 33 -0.09 -0.77 15.77
C PHE A 33 0.84 -0.54 16.96
N ALA A 34 0.72 0.60 17.64
CA ALA A 34 1.47 0.87 18.87
C ALA A 34 1.21 -0.19 19.97
N SER A 35 -0.04 -0.66 20.10
CA SER A 35 -0.40 -1.72 21.04
C SER A 35 0.27 -3.06 20.70
N LEU A 36 0.34 -3.41 19.42
CA LEU A 36 1.04 -4.62 18.95
C LEU A 36 2.53 -4.55 19.27
N THR A 37 3.19 -3.42 18.97
CA THR A 37 4.62 -3.22 19.25
C THR A 37 4.93 -3.32 20.74
N ARG A 38 4.05 -2.83 21.61
CA ARG A 38 4.26 -2.89 23.06
C ARG A 38 4.18 -4.31 23.62
N ILE A 39 3.24 -5.12 23.10
CA ILE A 39 2.99 -6.47 23.63
C ILE A 39 3.92 -7.50 22.96
N PHE A 40 4.21 -7.32 21.66
CA PHE A 40 4.97 -8.26 20.84
C PHE A 40 5.99 -7.53 19.95
N PRO A 41 7.06 -6.95 20.52
CA PRO A 41 7.99 -6.09 19.77
C PRO A 41 8.69 -6.79 18.61
N GLU A 42 9.17 -8.02 18.80
CA GLU A 42 9.85 -8.78 17.74
C GLU A 42 8.91 -9.14 16.59
N THR A 43 7.68 -9.58 16.92
CA THR A 43 6.66 -9.88 15.91
C THR A 43 6.23 -8.62 15.16
N ALA A 44 6.08 -7.50 15.86
CA ALA A 44 5.72 -6.22 15.25
C ALA A 44 6.78 -5.79 14.22
N LYS A 45 8.07 -5.94 14.54
CA LYS A 45 9.17 -5.63 13.62
C LYS A 45 9.10 -6.44 12.33
N VAL A 46 8.84 -7.75 12.41
CA VAL A 46 8.67 -8.63 11.24
C VAL A 46 7.45 -8.19 10.42
N LEU A 47 6.30 -8.03 11.07
CA LEU A 47 5.05 -7.67 10.40
C LEU A 47 5.10 -6.29 9.73
N PHE A 48 5.80 -5.31 10.31
CA PHE A 48 5.95 -4.00 9.68
C PHE A 48 6.89 -4.02 8.47
N ALA A 49 7.94 -4.84 8.50
CA ALA A 49 8.78 -5.06 7.33
C ALA A 49 8.00 -5.72 6.18
N GLU A 50 7.21 -6.74 6.48
CA GLU A 50 6.31 -7.39 5.52
C GLU A 50 5.25 -6.43 4.97
N ALA A 51 4.66 -5.59 5.82
CA ALA A 51 3.70 -4.58 5.41
C ALA A 51 4.32 -3.55 4.45
N GLN A 52 5.55 -3.10 4.72
CA GLN A 52 6.29 -2.19 3.84
C GLN A 52 6.48 -2.79 2.45
N GLU A 53 6.96 -4.04 2.39
CA GLU A 53 7.17 -4.75 1.13
C GLU A 53 5.85 -4.98 0.39
N PHE A 54 4.80 -5.39 1.10
CA PHE A 54 3.47 -5.61 0.53
C PHE A 54 2.89 -4.33 -0.06
N CYS A 55 2.94 -3.22 0.66
CA CYS A 55 2.46 -1.92 0.19
C CYS A 55 3.21 -1.45 -1.06
N ALA A 56 4.54 -1.61 -1.09
CA ALA A 56 5.35 -1.28 -2.26
C ALA A 56 4.99 -2.14 -3.48
N LYS A 57 4.88 -3.46 -3.30
CA LYS A 57 4.46 -4.40 -4.36
C LYS A 57 3.07 -4.08 -4.89
N ARG A 58 2.12 -3.79 -3.99
CA ARG A 58 0.75 -3.45 -4.35
C ARG A 58 0.68 -2.17 -5.18
N TYR A 59 1.42 -1.13 -4.78
CA TYR A 59 1.50 0.11 -5.55
C TYR A 59 2.10 -0.13 -6.94
N ALA A 60 3.22 -0.86 -7.03
CA ALA A 60 3.85 -1.18 -8.30
C ALA A 60 2.91 -1.95 -9.24
N ASN A 61 2.10 -2.87 -8.70
CA ASN A 61 1.08 -3.57 -9.48
C ASN A 61 -0.01 -2.62 -9.99
N TYR A 62 -0.50 -1.69 -9.18
CA TYR A 62 -1.46 -0.69 -9.62
C TYR A 62 -0.89 0.26 -10.67
N LYS A 63 0.38 0.68 -10.52
CA LYS A 63 1.05 1.50 -11.53
C LYS A 63 1.12 0.77 -12.88
N LYS A 64 1.55 -0.50 -12.87
CA LYS A 64 1.55 -1.35 -14.07
C LYS A 64 0.15 -1.50 -14.68
N LEU A 65 -0.88 -1.71 -13.86
CA LEU A 65 -2.26 -1.82 -14.34
C LEU A 65 -2.78 -0.52 -14.96
N ALA A 66 -2.30 0.64 -14.51
CA ALA A 66 -2.71 1.94 -15.07
C ALA A 66 -1.94 2.31 -16.34
N GLU A 67 -0.76 1.74 -16.55
CA GLU A 67 0.10 1.95 -17.72
C GLU A 67 -0.17 0.96 -18.87
N GLN A 68 -1.08 -0.01 -18.66
CA GLN A 68 -1.52 -0.99 -19.66
C GLN A 68 -2.35 -0.43 -20.80
#